data_AF-A0A0Q4GI13-F1
#
_entry.id   AF-A0A0Q4GI13-F1
#
_cell.length_a   1.000
_cell.length_b   1.000
_cell.length_c   1.000
_cell.angle_alpha   90.00
_cell.angle_beta   90.00
_cell.angle_gamma   90.00
#
_symmetry.space_group_name_H-M   'P 1'
#
loop_
_entity.id
_entity.type
_entity.pdbx_description
1 polymer ?
#
loop_
_entity_poly.entity_id
_entity_poly.type
_entity_poly.pdbx_seq_one_letter_code
_entity_poly.pdbx_strand_id
1 'polypeptide(L)'
;MKVKGAFVYPLETGEKALILLAESKTDQDKLYHYLTIDAYKFKREIAEEEPNIGWISAGYKNEHNEITWNQEYIPVPKWYDLN
;
A
#
# COMPACT_ATOMS: atom_id res chain seq x y z
N MET A 1 3.01 6.44 13.92
CA MET A 1 2.63 6.38 12.50
C MET A 1 1.11 6.20 12.44
N LYS A 2 0.39 7.11 11.78
CA LYS A 2 -1.08 7.01 11.63
C LYS A 2 -1.42 7.05 10.14
N VAL A 3 -2.20 6.07 9.69
CA VAL A 3 -2.80 6.07 8.36
C VAL A 3 -4.02 6.98 8.40
N LYS A 4 -4.10 7.94 7.49
CA LYS A 4 -5.17 8.95 7.40
C LYS A 4 -6.23 8.57 6.36
N GLY A 5 -5.93 7.61 5.50
CA GLY A 5 -6.84 7.10 4.47
C GLY A 5 -6.15 6.08 3.59
N ALA A 6 -6.90 5.52 2.66
CA ALA A 6 -6.38 4.64 1.64
C ALA A 6 -7.21 4.80 0.36
N PHE A 7 -6.60 4.50 -0.78
CA PHE A 7 -7.33 4.40 -2.04
C PHE A 7 -6.73 3.30 -2.91
N VAL A 8 -7.54 2.80 -3.84
CA VAL A 8 -7.11 1.77 -4.79
C VAL A 8 -6.78 2.44 -6.11
N TYR A 9 -5.58 2.16 -6.62
CA TYR A 9 -5.08 2.65 -7.89
C TYR A 9 -5.03 1.48 -8.90
N PRO A 10 -5.73 1.57 -10.04
CA PRO A 10 -5.62 0.56 -11.10
C PRO A 10 -4.27 0.70 -11.82
N LEU A 11 -3.55 -0.41 -11.98
CA LEU A 11 -2.32 -0.46 -12.77
C LEU A 11 -2.63 -0.81 -14.22
N GLU A 12 -1.73 -0.44 -15.13
CA GLU A 12 -1.86 -0.75 -16.56
C GLU A 12 -1.85 -2.26 -16.85
N THR A 13 -1.30 -3.06 -15.92
CA THR A 13 -1.28 -4.53 -15.99
C THR A 13 -2.66 -5.16 -15.74
N GLY A 14 -3.65 -4.39 -15.30
CA GLY A 14 -4.97 -4.87 -14.86
C GLY A 14 -5.03 -5.26 -13.38
N GLU A 15 -3.88 -5.30 -12.70
CA GLU A 15 -3.82 -5.48 -11.25
C GLU A 15 -4.14 -4.17 -10.52
N LYS A 16 -4.49 -4.28 -9.23
CA LYS A 16 -4.77 -3.12 -8.38
C LYS A 16 -3.67 -2.93 -7.34
N ALA A 17 -3.34 -1.67 -7.07
CA ALA A 17 -2.47 -1.27 -5.98
C ALA A 17 -3.27 -0.57 -4.87
N LEU A 18 -3.09 -1.00 -3.62
CA LEU A 18 -3.59 -0.28 -2.45
C LEU A 18 -2.56 0.78 -2.05
N ILE A 19 -2.98 2.04 -1.99
CA ILE A 19 -2.13 3.15 -1.54
C ILE A 19 -2.60 3.60 -0.17
N LEU A 20 -1.75 3.44 0.85
CA LEU A 20 -2.03 3.92 2.19
C LEU A 20 -1.48 5.34 2.38
N LEU A 21 -2.31 6.25 2.88
CA LEU A 21 -1.96 7.66 3.06
C LEU A 21 -1.47 7.93 4.47
N ALA A 22 -0.25 8.40 4.59
CA ALA A 22 0.37 8.94 5.79
C ALA A 22 0.12 10.46 5.91
N GLU A 23 0.38 11.00 7.10
CA GLU A 23 0.18 12.42 7.42
C GLU A 23 1.25 13.33 6.83
N SER A 24 2.45 12.81 6.62
CA SER A 24 3.61 13.57 6.15
C SER A 24 4.53 12.68 5.31
N LYS A 25 5.47 13.27 4.58
CA LYS A 25 6.53 12.53 3.87
C LYS A 25 7.33 11.63 4.81
N THR A 26 7.71 12.15 5.98
CA THR A 26 8.45 11.37 6.99
C THR A 26 7.66 10.17 7.48
N ASP A 27 6.33 10.30 7.64
CA ASP A 27 5.47 9.18 8.03
C ASP A 27 5.22 8.22 6.86
N GLN A 28 5.18 8.72 5.62
CA GLN A 28 5.14 7.90 4.42
C GLN A 28 6.36 6.98 4.36
N ASP A 29 7.57 7.50 4.58
CA ASP A 29 8.81 6.71 4.53
C ASP A 29 8.81 5.60 5.59
N LYS A 30 8.37 5.93 6.82
CA LYS A 30 8.20 4.94 7.90
C LYS A 30 7.15 3.89 7.56
N LEU A 31 6.03 4.30 6.94
CA LEU A 31 4.96 3.40 6.54
C LEU A 31 5.43 2.47 5.43
N TYR A 32 6.13 3.01 4.44
CA TYR A 32 6.72 2.23 3.36
C TYR A 32 7.69 1.17 3.90
N HIS A 33 8.57 1.56 4.83
CA HIS A 33 9.52 0.65 5.45
C HIS A 33 8.81 -0.46 6.26
N TYR A 34 7.83 -0.09 7.08
CA TYR A 34 6.99 -1.05 7.82
C TYR A 34 6.27 -2.02 6.87
N LEU A 35 5.67 -1.51 5.79
CA LEU A 35 5.04 -2.32 4.77
C LEU A 35 6.02 -3.28 4.11
N THR A 36 7.28 -2.89 3.95
CA THR A 36 8.29 -3.74 3.32
C THR A 36 8.69 -4.91 4.22
N ILE A 37 8.92 -4.65 5.52
CA ILE A 37 9.54 -5.62 6.44
C ILE A 37 8.53 -6.39 7.28
N ASP A 38 7.61 -5.68 7.95
CA ASP A 38 6.87 -6.23 9.09
C ASP A 38 5.38 -6.42 8.83
N ALA A 39 4.86 -5.93 7.71
CA ALA A 39 3.42 -5.97 7.42
C ALA A 39 2.92 -7.30 6.83
N TYR A 40 3.62 -8.43 7.03
CA TYR A 40 3.22 -9.71 6.42
C TYR A 40 1.78 -10.13 6.77
N LYS A 41 1.40 -10.03 8.05
CA LYS A 41 0.04 -10.34 8.49
C LYS A 41 -1.02 -9.47 7.80
N PHE A 42 -0.76 -8.17 7.72
CA PHE A 42 -1.65 -7.22 7.05
C PHE A 42 -1.77 -7.49 5.54
N LYS A 43 -0.65 -7.80 4.87
CA LYS A 43 -0.68 -8.18 3.45
C LYS A 43 -1.47 -9.47 3.22
N ARG A 44 -1.40 -10.43 4.14
CA ARG A 44 -2.22 -11.65 4.09
C ARG A 44 -3.70 -11.35 4.20
N GLU A 45 -4.09 -10.51 5.16
CA GLU A 45 -5.50 -10.09 5.34
C GLU A 45 -6.02 -9.44 4.04
N ILE A 46 -5.23 -8.57 3.40
CA ILE A 46 -5.58 -7.99 2.09
C ILE A 46 -5.77 -9.08 1.02
N ALA A 47 -4.86 -10.05 0.95
CA ALA A 47 -4.94 -11.13 -0.05
C ALA A 47 -6.19 -12.00 0.12
N GLU A 48 -6.62 -12.21 1.37
CA GLU A 48 -7.80 -13.01 1.71
C GLU A 48 -9.11 -12.23 1.47
N GLU A 49 -9.16 -10.94 1.80
CA GLU A 49 -10.36 -10.11 1.64
C GLU A 49 -10.55 -9.56 0.21
N GLU A 50 -9.46 -9.13 -0.43
CA GLU A 50 -9.45 -8.43 -1.72
C GLU A 50 -8.38 -9.03 -2.65
N PRO A 51 -8.59 -10.23 -3.19
CA PRO A 51 -7.57 -11.00 -3.95
C PRO A 51 -7.11 -10.33 -5.25
N ASN A 52 -7.80 -9.28 -5.70
CA ASN A 52 -7.43 -8.49 -6.88
C ASN A 52 -6.38 -7.41 -6.58
N ILE A 53 -6.05 -7.16 -5.31
CA ILE A 53 -4.98 -6.26 -4.90
C ILE A 53 -3.66 -7.04 -4.88
N GLY A 54 -2.88 -6.90 -5.95
CA GLY A 54 -1.56 -7.52 -6.06
C GLY A 54 -0.44 -6.71 -5.44
N TRP A 55 -0.68 -5.43 -5.16
CA TRP A 55 0.36 -4.46 -4.82
C TRP A 55 -0.07 -3.53 -3.70
N ILE A 56 0.88 -3.08 -2.90
CA ILE A 56 0.67 -2.06 -1.89
C ILE A 56 1.80 -1.03 -1.91
N SER A 57 1.48 0.23 -1.61
CA SER A 57 2.46 1.29 -1.39
C SER A 57 1.99 2.30 -0.36
N ALA A 58 2.87 3.22 0.00
CA ALA A 58 2.63 4.33 0.92
C ALA A 58 2.72 5.67 0.19
N GLY A 59 1.76 6.55 0.47
CA GLY A 59 1.73 7.93 0.02
C GLY A 59 1.43 8.92 1.13
N TYR A 60 1.39 10.20 0.80
CA TYR A 60 0.92 11.28 1.67
C TYR A 60 0.27 12.37 0.81
N LYS A 61 -0.47 13.26 1.47
CA LYS A 61 -1.03 14.45 0.84
C LYS A 61 -0.08 15.62 1.08
N ASN A 62 0.41 16.26 0.01
CA ASN A 62 1.31 17.41 0.13
C ASN A 62 0.56 18.70 0.52
N GLU A 63 1.30 19.79 0.71
CA GLU A 63 0.74 21.11 1.07
C GLU A 63 -0.20 21.68 0.00
N HIS A 64 -0.05 21.24 -1.26
CA HIS A 64 -0.92 21.61 -2.39
C HIS A 64 -2.17 20.73 -2.49
N ASN A 65 -2.45 19.91 -1.48
CA ASN A 65 -3.54 18.94 -1.47
C ASN A 65 -3.43 17.82 -2.53
N GLU A 66 -2.27 17.63 -3.13
CA GLU A 66 -2.01 16.58 -4.11
C GLU A 66 -1.56 15.31 -3.40
N ILE A 67 -1.96 14.16 -3.92
CA ILE A 67 -1.54 12.87 -3.39
C ILE A 67 -0.28 12.43 -4.13
N THR A 68 0.77 12.14 -3.36
CA THR A 68 2.03 11.60 -3.86
C THR A 68 2.34 10.29 -3.14
N TRP A 69 2.84 9.28 -3.85
CA TRP A 69 3.18 7.99 -3.27
C TRP A 69 4.43 7.37 -3.89
N ASN A 70 5.01 6.40 -3.19
CA ASN A 70 6.17 5.68 -3.67
C ASN A 70 5.78 4.77 -4.84
N GLN A 71 6.42 4.95 -6.00
CA GLN A 71 6.17 4.14 -7.20
C GLN A 71 6.84 2.76 -7.13
N GLU A 72 7.69 2.52 -6.13
CA GLU A 72 8.24 1.19 -5.84
C GLU A 72 7.18 0.37 -5.08
N TYR A 73 6.32 -0.31 -5.84
CA TYR A 73 5.25 -1.12 -5.26
C TYR A 73 5.78 -2.35 -4.52
N ILE A 74 5.17 -2.65 -3.37
CA ILE A 74 5.46 -3.82 -2.56
C ILE A 74 4.47 -4.92 -2.94
N PRO A 75 4.93 -6.13 -3.29
CA PRO A 75 4.02 -7.21 -3.63
C PRO A 75 3.21 -7.67 -2.41
N VAL A 76 1.93 -7.93 -2.66
CA VAL A 76 1.04 -8.64 -1.73
C VAL A 76 1.14 -10.13 -2.08
N PRO A 77 1.32 -11.04 -1.11
CA PRO A 77 1.34 -12.47 -1.39
C PRO A 77 0.00 -12.87 -2.01
N LYS A 78 0.03 -13.75 -2.99
CA LYS A 78 -1.21 -14.19 -3.61
C LYS A 78 -1.93 -15.14 -2.67
N TRP A 79 -3.25 -15.08 -2.63
CA TRP A 79 -4.06 -15.91 -1.71
C TRP A 79 -3.77 -17.41 -1.87
N TYR A 80 -3.42 -17.86 -3.07
CA TYR A 80 -3.09 -19.26 -3.35
C TYR A 80 -1.65 -19.64 -2.97
N ASP A 81 -0.75 -18.68 -2.75
CA ASP A 81 0.61 -18.91 -2.23
C ASP A 81 0.62 -19.06 -0.69
N LEU A 82 -0.52 -18.82 -0.04
CA LEU A 82 -0.71 -18.95 1.40
C LEU A 82 -1.20 -20.35 1.84
N ASN A 83 -1.43 -21.26 0.88
CA ASN A 83 -1.87 -22.64 1.08
C ASN A 83 -0.73 -23.66 0.97
#